data_AF-A0A811RCH4-F1
#
_entry.id   AF-A0A811RCH4-F1
#
_cell.length_a   1.000
_cell.length_b   1.000
_cell.length_c   1.000
_cell.angle_alpha   90.00
_cell.angle_beta   90.00
_cell.angle_gamma   90.00
#
_symmetry.space_group_name_H-M   'P 1'
#
loop_
_entity.id
_entity.type
_entity.pdbx_description
1 polymer ?
#
loop_
_entity_poly.entity_id
_entity_poly.type
_entity_poly.pdbx_seq_one_letter_code
_entity_poly.pdbx_strand_id
1 'polypeptide(L)' 'MWAMYERWCVFHGVKRDHQDMLRRFSLFKDRARSIHEFNKSGKPWTQGLNRFGDQTPEERSRLYPPRFCPRPLADQ' A
#
# COMPACT_ATOMS: atom_id res chain seq x y z
N MET A 1 11.72 -11.41 -5.09
CA MET A 1 10.58 -10.56 -4.68
C MET A 1 9.74 -11.18 -3.57
N TRP A 2 9.38 -12.47 -3.63
CA TRP A 2 8.55 -13.11 -2.58
C TRP A 2 9.17 -13.04 -1.18
N ALA A 3 10.44 -13.45 -1.02
CA ALA A 3 11.15 -13.34 0.24
C ALA A 3 11.25 -11.91 0.79
N MET A 4 11.24 -10.89 -0.08
CA MET A 4 11.20 -9.48 0.34
C MET A 4 9.82 -9.11 0.87
N TYR A 5 8.75 -9.61 0.23
CA TYR A 5 7.38 -9.43 0.70
C TYR A 5 7.16 -10.09 2.07
N GLU A 6 7.65 -11.32 2.27
CA GLU A 6 7.59 -12.00 3.56
C GLU A 6 8.30 -11.21 4.67
N ARG A 7 9.53 -10.74 4.41
CA ARG A 7 10.27 -9.89 5.35
C ARG A 7 9.55 -8.57 5.63
N TRP A 8 8.95 -7.96 4.61
CA TRP A 8 8.16 -6.74 4.75
C TRP A 8 6.90 -6.98 5.60
N CYS A 9 6.21 -8.11 5.43
CA CYS A 9 5.05 -8.48 6.25
C CYS A 9 5.43 -8.62 7.72
N VAL A 10 6.55 -9.31 8.01
CA VAL A 10 7.07 -9.44 9.38
C VAL A 10 7.43 -8.07 9.96
N PHE A 11 8.15 -7.25 9.21
CA PHE A 11 8.61 -5.92 9.67
C PHE A 11 7.46 -4.97 10.00
N HIS A 12 6.39 -4.96 9.19
CA HIS A 12 5.22 -4.09 9.41
C HIS A 12 4.10 -4.76 10.23
N GLY A 13 4.30 -6.00 10.70
CA GLY A 13 3.29 -6.75 11.46
C GLY A 13 2.02 -7.08 10.65
N VAL A 14 2.14 -7.16 9.32
CA VAL A 14 1.04 -7.45 8.40
C VAL A 14 0.78 -8.95 8.40
N LYS A 15 -0.34 -9.36 8.99
CA LYS A 15 -0.79 -10.76 9.02
C LYS A 15 -1.78 -11.00 7.88
N ARG A 16 -1.44 -11.92 6.99
CA ARG A 16 -2.27 -12.37 5.86
C ARG A 16 -2.18 -13.88 5.78
N ASP A 17 -3.27 -14.53 5.37
CA ASP A 17 -3.18 -15.92 4.95
C ASP A 17 -2.45 -16.03 3.61
N HIS A 18 -2.03 -17.25 3.25
CA HIS A 18 -1.24 -17.48 2.04
C HIS A 18 -2.00 -17.11 0.76
N GLN A 19 -3.32 -17.32 0.71
CA GLN A 19 -4.11 -16.97 -0.48
C GLN A 19 -4.20 -15.46 -0.65
N ASP A 20 -4.41 -14.73 0.45
CA ASP A 20 -4.39 -13.26 0.48
C ASP A 20 -3.02 -12.71 0.07
N MET A 21 -1.94 -13.32 0.57
CA MET A 21 -0.58 -12.95 0.16
C MET A 21 -0.38 -13.11 -1.34
N LEU A 22 -0.82 -14.23 -1.93
CA LEU A 22 -0.71 -14.45 -3.38
C LEU A 22 -1.47 -13.40 -4.18
N ARG A 23 -2.69 -13.03 -3.76
CA ARG A 23 -3.50 -11.99 -4.42
C ARG A 23 -2.84 -10.61 -4.34
N ARG A 24 -2.25 -10.26 -3.19
CA ARG A 24 -1.70 -8.92 -2.91
C ARG A 24 -0.25 -8.76 -3.35
N PHE A 25 0.45 -9.85 -3.59
CA PHE A 25 1.85 -9.81 -3.99
C PHE A 25 2.09 -9.05 -5.31
N SER A 26 1.13 -9.03 -6.23
CA SER A 26 1.19 -8.19 -7.44
C SER A 26 1.29 -6.70 -7.09
N LEU A 27 0.38 -6.21 -6.23
CA LEU A 27 0.36 -4.82 -5.75
C LEU A 27 1.67 -4.45 -5.05
N PHE A 28 2.19 -5.36 -4.22
CA PHE A 28 3.48 -5.15 -3.56
C PHE A 28 4.62 -4.99 -4.56
N LYS A 29 4.70 -5.83 -5.60
CA LYS A 29 5.71 -5.71 -6.65
C LYS A 29 5.62 -4.38 -7.38
N ASP A 30 4.41 -3.96 -7.74
CA ASP A 30 4.19 -2.72 -8.47
C ASP A 30 4.56 -1.50 -7.63
N ARG A 31 4.22 -1.53 -6.33
CA ARG A 31 4.62 -0.49 -5.37
C ARG A 31 6.13 -0.43 -5.20
N ALA A 32 6.79 -1.58 -5.01
CA ALA A 32 8.23 -1.66 -4.86
C ALA A 32 8.97 -1.14 -6.11
N ARG A 33 8.49 -1.49 -7.31
CA ARG A 33 9.02 -0.99 -8.58
C ARG A 33 8.83 0.53 -8.70
N SER A 34 7.63 1.03 -8.45
CA SER A 34 7.34 2.48 -8.51
C SER A 34 8.23 3.28 -7.57
N ILE A 35 8.46 2.77 -6.35
CA ILE A 35 9.38 3.38 -5.38
C ILE A 35 10.82 3.37 -5.88
N HIS A 36 11.27 2.25 -6.46
CA HIS A 36 12.62 2.14 -7.01
C HIS A 36 12.86 3.16 -8.13
N GLU A 37 11.95 3.24 -9.09
CA GLU A 37 12.04 4.22 -10.18
C GLU A 37 11.95 5.66 -9.67
N PHE A 38 11.06 5.94 -8.71
CA PHE A 38 10.96 7.25 -8.08
C PHE A 38 12.28 7.65 -7.40
N ASN A 39 12.91 6.74 -6.66
CA ASN A 39 14.17 7.02 -5.98
C ASN A 39 15.34 7.25 -6.94
N LYS A 40 15.24 6.78 -8.20
CA LYS A 40 16.23 7.06 -9.26
C LYS A 40 15.98 8.38 -10.00
N SER A 41 14.82 9.01 -9.80
CA SER A 41 14.42 10.21 -10.55
C SER A 41 15.13 11.52 -10.12
N GLY A 42 16.10 11.46 -9.20
CA GLY A 42 16.86 12.63 -8.73
C GLY A 42 16.05 13.60 -7.87
N LYS A 43 14.89 13.18 -7.34
CA LYS A 43 14.10 13.98 -6.41
C LYS A 43 14.88 14.20 -5.10
N PRO A 44 14.66 15.32 -4.40
CA PRO A 44 15.38 15.62 -3.16
C PRO A 44 14.96 14.73 -1.98
N TRP A 45 14.02 13.79 -2.20
CA TRP A 45 13.50 12.89 -1.18
C TRP A 45 13.23 11.51 -1.79
N THR A 46 13.18 10.50 -0.92
CA THR A 46 12.97 9.10 -1.31
C THR A 46 11.66 8.57 -0.76
N GLN A 47 11.01 7.70 -1.53
CA GLN A 47 9.92 6.86 -1.02
C GLN A 47 10.49 5.60 -0.37
N GLY A 48 9.82 5.16 0.70
CA GLY A 48 10.07 3.87 1.34
C GLY A 48 8.85 2.95 1.22
N LEU A 49 9.08 1.65 1.27
CA LEU A 49 8.01 0.66 1.43
C LEU A 49 7.43 0.75 2.84
N ASN A 50 6.34 1.51 2.96
CA ASN A 50 5.59 1.69 4.20
C ASN A 50 4.58 0.55 4.43
N ARG A 51 3.80 0.64 5.52
CA ARG A 51 2.77 -0.35 5.89
C ARG A 51 1.64 -0.56 4.88
N PHE A 52 1.51 0.32 3.89
CA PHE A 52 0.51 0.26 2.81
C PHE A 52 1.07 -0.39 1.54
N GLY A 53 2.20 -1.09 1.65
CA GLY A 53 2.94 -1.67 0.53
C GLY A 53 2.13 -2.60 -0.36
N ASP A 54 1.09 -3.25 0.18
CA ASP A 54 0.25 -4.23 -0.51
C ASP A 54 -1.24 -3.84 -0.56
N GLN A 55 -1.54 -2.56 -0.31
CA GLN A 55 -2.91 -2.02 -0.31
C GLN A 55 -3.23 -1.26 -1.59
N THR A 56 -4.49 -1.31 -2.01
CA THR A 56 -4.96 -0.48 -3.13
C THR A 56 -5.18 0.97 -2.67
N PRO A 57 -5.17 1.95 -3.59
CA PRO A 57 -5.54 3.32 -3.29
C PRO A 57 -6.93 3.44 -2.65
N GLU A 58 -7.89 2.63 -3.11
CA GLU A 58 -9.28 2.61 -2.61
C GLU A 58 -9.35 2.08 -1.18
N GLU A 59 -8.62 0.99 -0.89
CA GLU A 59 -8.51 0.46 0.47
C GLU A 59 -7.89 1.49 1.43
N ARG A 60 -6.85 2.18 0.98
CA ARG A 60 -6.21 3.25 1.75
C ARG A 60 -7.16 4.42 1.98
N SER A 61 -7.95 4.80 0.97
CA SER A 61 -8.94 5.88 1.07
C SER A 61 -10.05 5.56 2.08
N ARG A 62 -10.48 4.30 2.20
CA ARG A 62 -11.47 3.89 3.21
C ARG A 62 -10.96 4.06 4.65
N LEU A 63 -9.67 3.83 4.88
CA LEU A 63 -9.05 3.99 6.21
C LEU A 63 -8.78 5.46 6.55
N TYR A 64 -8.47 6.26 5.53
CA TYR A 64 -8.15 7.67 5.66
C TYR A 64 -8.95 8.48 4.64
N PRO A 65 -10.28 8.60 4.84
CA PRO A 65 -11.09 9.39 3.94
C PRO A 65 -10.60 10.84 3.97
N PRO A 66 -10.65 11.56 2.83
CA PRO A 66 -10.35 12.98 2.84
C PRO A 66 -11.22 13.66 3.89
N ARG A 67 -10.63 14.62 4.63
CA ARG A 67 -11.31 15.33 5.73
C ARG A 67 -12.59 16.07 5.30
N PHE A 68 -12.84 16.16 4.00
CA PHE A 68 -14.07 16.62 3.38
C PHE A 68 -14.73 15.48 2.60
N CYS A 69 -15.31 14.52 3.31
CA CYS A 69 -16.48 13.80 2.79
C CYS A 69 -17.70 14.48 3.41
N PRO A 70 -18.49 15.26 2.65
CA PRO A 70 -19.81 15.67 3.12
C PRO A 70 -20.56 14.39 3.51
N ARG A 71 -21.16 14.35 4.70
CA ARG A 71 -22.08 13.26 5.03
C ARG A 71 -23.10 13.13 3.88
N PRO A 72 -23.45 11.92 3.42
CA PRO A 72 -24.63 11.80 2.59
C PRO A 72 -25.77 12.41 3.39
N LEU A 73 -26.46 13.41 2.82
CA LEU A 73 -27.77 13.77 3.33
C LEU A 73 -28.57 12.48 3.28
N ALA A 74 -28.90 11.93 4.44
CA ALA A 74 -29.91 10.89 4.51
C ALA A 74 -31.17 11.48 3.88
N ASP A 75 -31.72 10.76 2.90
CA ASP A 75 -32.96 11.11 2.21
C ASP A 75 -34.04 11.49 3.24
N GLN A 76 -34.63 12.68 3.06
CA GLN A 76 -35.92 13.05 3.63
C GLN A 76 -37.03 12.57 2.71
#